data_AF-A0A1U7R2C5-F1
#
_entry.id   AF-A0A1U7R2C5-F1
#
_cell.length_a   1.000
_cell.length_b   1.000
_cell.length_c   1.000
_cell.angle_alpha   90.00
_cell.angle_beta   90.00
_cell.angle_gamma   90.00
#
_symmetry.space_group_name_H-M   'P 1'
#
loop_
_entity.id
_entity.type
_entity.pdbx_description
1 polymer ?
#
loop_
_entity_poly.entity_id
_entity_poly.type
_entity_poly.pdbx_seq_one_letter_code
_entity_poly.pdbx_strand_id
1 'polypeptide(L)'
;MARELLGGAGLHFDELNKLRVLEPGVAQQTAELREECKAFVDKIAEFQKIVGSLIELVDQLAKAAESEKMKDPNFVRAASFRKCHQGEHRH
;
A
#
# COMPACT_ATOMS: atom_id res chain seq x y z
N MET A 1 -36.68 -33.97 -18.21
CA MET A 1 -37.86 -33.08 -18.10
C MET A 1 -37.76 -32.16 -16.88
N ALA A 2 -37.94 -32.62 -15.63
CA ALA A 2 -37.98 -31.73 -14.45
C ALA A 2 -36.64 -31.02 -14.12
N ARG A 3 -35.49 -31.71 -14.21
CA ARG A 3 -34.16 -31.12 -13.93
C ARG A 3 -33.77 -30.01 -14.91
N GLU A 4 -34.23 -30.09 -16.15
CA GLU A 4 -33.90 -29.14 -17.22
C GLU A 4 -34.72 -27.85 -17.10
N LEU A 5 -36.00 -27.97 -16.69
CA LEU A 5 -36.87 -26.82 -16.38
C LEU A 5 -36.38 -26.06 -15.14
N LEU A 6 -35.85 -26.77 -14.14
CA LEU A 6 -35.29 -26.16 -12.93
C LEU A 6 -33.95 -25.48 -13.20
N GLY A 7 -33.09 -26.07 -14.04
CA GLY A 7 -31.87 -25.43 -14.53
C GLY A 7 -32.14 -24.14 -15.31
N GLY A 8 -33.19 -24.12 -16.14
CA GLY A 8 -33.64 -22.90 -16.83
C GLY A 8 -34.20 -21.80 -15.92
N ALA A 9 -34.61 -22.16 -14.70
CA ALA A 9 -35.09 -21.23 -13.66
C ALA A 9 -34.00 -20.79 -12.66
N GLY A 10 -32.73 -21.17 -12.89
CA GLY A 10 -31.61 -20.87 -11.98
C GLY A 10 -31.61 -21.71 -10.70
N LEU A 11 -32.35 -22.81 -10.67
CA LEU A 11 -32.43 -23.72 -9.52
C LEU A 11 -31.55 -24.93 -9.76
N HIS A 12 -30.42 -24.96 -9.06
CA HIS A 12 -29.40 -26.00 -9.10
C HIS A 12 -29.58 -26.96 -7.91
N PHE A 13 -29.37 -28.25 -8.13
CA PHE A 13 -29.31 -29.22 -7.03
C PHE A 13 -27.86 -29.41 -6.61
N ASP A 14 -27.60 -29.33 -5.30
CA ASP A 14 -26.29 -29.71 -4.75
C ASP A 14 -26.15 -31.23 -4.57
N GLU A 15 -24.96 -31.67 -4.16
CA GLU A 15 -24.59 -33.09 -3.98
C GLU A 15 -25.46 -33.83 -2.94
N LEU A 16 -26.25 -33.10 -2.14
CA LEU A 16 -27.18 -33.64 -1.14
C LEU A 16 -28.64 -33.53 -1.59
N ASN A 17 -28.89 -33.29 -2.89
CA ASN A 17 -30.21 -33.05 -3.48
C ASN A 17 -30.96 -31.85 -2.87
N LYS A 18 -30.25 -30.87 -2.29
CA LYS A 18 -30.88 -29.64 -1.83
C LYS A 18 -30.96 -28.63 -2.95
N LEU A 19 -32.10 -27.95 -3.02
CA LEU A 19 -32.40 -26.92 -4.01
C LEU A 19 -31.62 -25.64 -3.66
N ARG A 20 -30.76 -25.19 -4.56
CA ARG A 20 -29.96 -23.96 -4.45
C ARG A 20 -30.23 -23.05 -5.63
N VAL A 21 -30.29 -21.75 -5.38
CA VAL A 21 -30.55 -20.70 -6.39
C VAL A 21 -29.26 -20.28 -7.11
N LEU A 22 -28.10 -20.69 -6.59
CA LEU A 22 -26.79 -20.33 -7.13
C LEU A 22 -26.03 -21.59 -7.51
N GLU A 23 -25.48 -21.60 -8.73
CA GLU A 23 -24.65 -22.69 -9.22
C GLU A 23 -23.42 -22.84 -8.31
N PRO A 24 -23.15 -24.04 -7.77
CA PRO A 24 -22.11 -24.24 -6.76
C PRO A 24 -20.71 -23.83 -7.26
N GLY A 25 -20.42 -23.94 -8.56
CA GLY A 25 -19.16 -23.47 -9.13
C GLY A 25 -19.01 -21.93 -9.06
N VAL A 26 -20.08 -21.20 -9.36
CA VAL A 26 -20.09 -19.73 -9.32
C VAL A 26 -20.04 -19.22 -7.87
N ALA A 27 -20.71 -19.92 -6.95
CA ALA A 27 -20.65 -19.61 -5.52
C ALA A 27 -19.24 -19.74 -4.94
N GLN A 28 -18.55 -20.83 -5.30
CA GLN A 28 -17.17 -21.10 -4.90
C GLN A 28 -16.22 -20.04 -5.46
N GLN A 29 -16.27 -19.79 -6.78
CA GLN A 29 -15.41 -18.80 -7.45
C GLN A 29 -15.62 -17.39 -6.89
N THR A 30 -16.86 -17.02 -6.55
CA THR A 30 -17.16 -15.71 -5.96
C THR A 30 -16.58 -15.60 -4.53
N ALA A 31 -16.56 -16.70 -3.77
CA ALA A 31 -15.96 -16.74 -2.44
C ALA A 31 -14.43 -16.65 -2.51
N GLU A 32 -13.81 -17.42 -3.41
CA GLU A 32 -12.35 -17.38 -3.67
C GLU A 32 -11.91 -15.97 -4.11
N LEU A 33 -12.60 -15.39 -5.10
CA LEU A 33 -12.31 -14.03 -5.58
C LEU A 33 -12.43 -12.99 -4.45
N ARG A 34 -13.41 -13.14 -3.56
CA ARG A 34 -13.59 -12.24 -2.40
C ARG A 34 -12.43 -12.36 -1.41
N GLU A 35 -11.95 -13.58 -1.14
CA GLU A 35 -10.78 -13.79 -0.28
C GLU A 35 -9.51 -13.23 -0.91
N GLU A 36 -9.28 -13.47 -2.21
CA GLU A 36 -8.15 -12.92 -2.95
C GLU A 36 -8.16 -11.38 -2.93
N CYS A 37 -9.32 -10.78 -3.17
CA CYS A 37 -9.48 -9.33 -3.11
C CYS A 37 -9.17 -8.79 -1.70
N LYS A 38 -9.60 -9.50 -0.64
CA LYS A 38 -9.30 -9.12 0.74
C LYS A 38 -7.79 -9.22 1.02
N ALA A 39 -7.17 -10.33 0.63
CA ALA A 39 -5.73 -10.53 0.77
C ALA A 39 -4.92 -9.48 0.00
N PHE A 40 -5.42 -9.03 -1.16
CA PHE A 40 -4.79 -7.96 -1.94
C PHE A 40 -4.85 -6.62 -1.21
N VAL A 41 -6.01 -6.26 -0.65
CA VAL A 41 -6.16 -5.03 0.15
C VAL A 41 -5.27 -5.08 1.40
N ASP A 42 -5.21 -6.22 2.09
CA ASP A 42 -4.36 -6.39 3.27
C ASP A 42 -2.87 -6.21 2.93
N LYS A 43 -2.41 -6.79 1.80
CA LYS A 43 -1.04 -6.59 1.29
C LYS A 43 -0.74 -5.14 0.96
N ILE A 44 -1.69 -4.41 0.37
CA ILE A 44 -1.53 -2.98 0.09
C ILE A 44 -1.40 -2.18 1.39
N ALA A 45 -2.23 -2.49 2.39
CA ALA A 45 -2.17 -1.82 3.68
C ALA A 45 -0.83 -2.06 4.39
N GLU A 46 -0.29 -3.29 4.31
CA GLU A 46 1.04 -3.61 4.81
C GLU A 46 2.15 -2.84 4.06
N PHE A 47 2.07 -2.79 2.74
CA PHE A 47 3.01 -2.02 1.93
C PHE A 47 3.00 -0.53 2.29
N GLN A 48 1.82 0.07 2.48
CA GLN A 48 1.69 1.45 2.91
C GLN A 48 2.32 1.70 4.29
N LYS A 49 2.19 0.76 5.23
CA LYS A 49 2.88 0.85 6.53
C LYS A 49 4.40 0.85 6.38
N ILE A 50 4.94 -0.03 5.55
CA ILE A 50 6.40 -0.12 5.31
C ILE A 50 6.93 1.20 4.72
N VAL A 51 6.24 1.74 3.71
CA VAL A 51 6.62 3.02 3.11
C VAL A 51 6.52 4.17 4.11
N GLY A 52 5.48 4.19 4.95
CA GLY A 52 5.34 5.16 6.03
C GLY A 52 6.54 5.13 6.99
N SER A 53 6.92 3.94 7.47
CA SER A 53 8.10 3.77 8.33
C SER A 53 9.40 4.19 7.65
N LEU A 54 9.55 3.94 6.35
CA LEU A 54 10.73 4.37 5.60
C LEU A 54 10.82 5.90 5.50
N ILE A 55 9.70 6.59 5.26
CA ILE A 55 9.66 8.06 5.24
C ILE A 55 10.08 8.61 6.60
N GLU A 56 9.58 8.04 7.69
CA GLU A 56 9.97 8.46 9.05
C GLU A 56 11.48 8.28 9.29
N LEU A 57 12.06 7.16 8.85
CA LEU A 57 13.50 6.92 8.97
C LEU A 57 14.32 7.91 8.14
N VAL A 58 13.88 8.24 6.92
CA VAL A 58 14.53 9.23 6.06
C VAL A 58 14.46 10.62 6.67
N ASP A 59 13.33 11.01 7.25
CA ASP A 59 13.18 12.30 7.95
C ASP A 59 14.07 12.39 9.19
N GLN A 60 14.19 11.30 9.95
CA GLN A 60 15.10 11.24 11.10
C GLN A 60 16.55 11.36 10.65
N LEU A 61 16.94 10.68 9.57
CA LEU A 61 18.29 10.79 9.00
C LEU A 61 18.59 12.21 8.51
N ALA A 62 17.65 12.86 7.83
CA ALA A 62 17.80 14.25 7.39
C ALA A 62 17.99 15.20 8.58
N LYS A 63 17.19 15.04 9.65
CA LYS A 63 17.33 15.84 10.88
C LYS A 63 18.66 15.60 11.57
N ALA A 64 19.13 14.35 11.63
CA ALA A 64 20.43 14.01 12.21
C ALA A 64 21.58 14.65 11.42
N ALA A 65 21.54 14.57 10.09
CA ALA A 65 22.54 15.18 9.22
C ALA A 65 22.62 16.71 9.37
N GLU A 66 21.47 17.39 9.49
CA GLU A 66 21.45 18.84 9.76
C GLU A 66 21.95 19.17 11.17
N SER A 67 21.68 18.31 12.17
CA SER A 67 22.21 18.48 13.53
C SER A 67 23.73 18.35 13.58
N GLU A 68 24.33 17.42 12.83
CA GLU A 68 25.78 17.26 12.76
C GLU A 68 26.47 18.44 12.08
N LYS A 69 25.89 18.97 10.99
CA LYS A 69 26.38 20.19 10.32
C LYS A 69 26.45 21.39 11.26
N MET A 70 25.51 21.52 12.20
CA MET A 70 25.50 22.61 13.19
C MET A 70 26.57 22.44 14.27
N LYS A 71 26.99 21.21 14.56
CA LYS A 71 27.99 20.90 15.60
C LYS A 71 29.43 21.01 15.09
N ASP A 72 29.64 20.99 13.77
CA ASP A 72 30.94 21.24 13.18
C ASP A 72 31.19 22.76 13.01
N PRO A 73 32.02 23.39 13.85
CA PRO A 73 32.34 24.81 13.74
C PRO A 73 33.04 25.17 12.42
N ASN A 74 33.70 24.23 11.75
CA ASN A 74 34.26 24.48 10.42
C ASN A 74 33.17 24.53 9.34
N PHE A 75 32.10 23.73 9.44
CA PHE A 75 30.97 23.80 8.51
C PHE A 75 30.25 25.14 8.61
N VAL A 76 29.97 25.60 9.85
CA VAL A 76 29.36 26.91 10.10
C VAL A 76 30.24 28.06 9.60
N ARG A 77 31.56 27.98 9.84
CA ARG A 77 32.52 28.99 9.35
C ARG A 77 32.63 29.01 7.83
N ALA A 78 32.65 27.85 7.17
CA ALA A 78 32.65 27.73 5.71
C ALA A 78 31.36 28.25 5.07
N ALA A 79 30.20 28.06 5.72
CA ALA A 79 28.93 28.61 5.28
C ALA A 79 28.89 30.15 5.38
N SER A 80 29.40 30.74 6.47
CA SER A 80 29.54 32.19 6.62
C SER A 80 30.52 32.80 5.61
N PHE A 81 31.65 32.14 5.35
CA PHE A 81 32.63 32.62 4.36
C PHE A 81 32.04 32.66 2.94
N ARG A 82 31.26 31.63 2.56
CA ARG A 82 30.53 31.63 1.27
C ARG A 82 29.51 32.75 1.15
N LYS A 83 28.77 33.07 2.21
CA LYS A 83 27.81 34.19 2.21
C LYS A 83 28.49 35.55 2.02
N CYS A 84 29.64 35.79 2.67
CA CYS A 84 30.42 37.01 2.43
C CYS A 84 30.87 37.11 0.96
N HIS A 85 31.44 36.03 0.42
CA HIS A 85 31.98 36.05 -0.95
C HIS A 85 30.90 36.16 -2.04
N GLN A 86 29.66 35.73 -1.78
CA GLN A 86 28.51 35.92 -2.70
C GLN A 86 27.81 37.27 -2.56
N GLY A 87 27.92 37.93 -1.39
CA GLY A 87 27.44 39.31 -1.22
C GLY A 87 28.32 40.33 -1.95
N GLU A 88 29.62 40.04 -2.06
CA GLU A 88 30.61 40.93 -2.69
C GLU A 88 30.56 40.95 -4.22
N HIS A 89 29.94 39.94 -4.85
CA HIS A 89 29.73 39.89 -6.31
C HIS A 89 28.41 40.52 -6.78
N ARG A 90 27.61 41.09 -5.86
CA ARG A 90 26.27 41.63 -6.17
C ARG A 90 26.23 43.16 -6.10
N HIS A 91 27.35 43.82 -6.42
CA HIS A 91 27.49 45.28 -6.48
C HIS A 91 28.04 45.74 -7.83
#